data_AF-F3KJH3-F1
#
_entry.id   AF-F3KJH3-F1
#
_cell.length_a   1.000
_cell.length_b   1.000
_cell.length_c   1.000
_cell.angle_alpha   90.00
_cell.angle_beta   90.00
_cell.angle_gamma   90.00
#
_symmetry.space_group_name_H-M   'P 1'
#
loop_
_entity.id
_entity.type
_entity.pdbx_description
1 polymer ?
#
loop_
_entity_poly.entity_id
_entity_poly.type
_entity_poly.pdbx_seq_one_letter_code
_entity_poly.pdbx_strand_id
1 'polypeptide(L)'
;MALALEYIEKKYIQKNSIEKRDYQVNLANQAIQENCIVVLPTGLGKTAIALQVIAEYLSRGSGGVLFLAPTRVLVNQHYDFLKKNLTLDDISLITGEDSIQKRTKLWNGSVICATPEITKNDLDRDIVSPNQFSLVIYDEVHRTVGDYAYSGIAERFASSNSRILGMTATLPSEKDKATELLTKLRISSVAERSEDSPDVKPYTQETNTEWISVELPPEMKAIQTLLKLSLDERYDILRKNGIKLAEQQSLSALLRIRQFVLTQNRRSAKPLFTAIRIHYALNILEAHGITSFLKFCDRAKIKKGAGVKELFEVDPNFTRAIHLAKDAQSKGIEHSKILKLKEIIESVPGKALIFTSYRDSVDVIFNKLTEMGISAAILIGKSGDTGLKQKKQIETVQNFRDGLFRVLVATRVGEEGLDISEVNQVIFYDNVPSSIRFVQRRGRTGRKDTGKLVVLIAKNTIDETYYWIGKRKMTAAKSMGEKMTKVLQKNQDIELQKTGLDAFL
;
A
#
# COMPACT_ATOMS: atom_id res chain seq x y z
N MET A 1 -20.44 30.30 -17.03
CA MET A 1 -19.21 31.11 -17.10
C MET A 1 -18.03 30.18 -16.89
N ALA A 2 -17.20 29.96 -17.91
CA ALA A 2 -15.94 29.25 -17.71
C ALA A 2 -15.06 30.12 -16.80
N LEU A 3 -14.70 29.61 -15.62
CA LEU A 3 -13.70 30.25 -14.76
C LEU A 3 -12.43 30.43 -15.59
N ALA A 4 -11.86 31.64 -15.60
CA ALA A 4 -10.56 31.86 -16.20
C ALA A 4 -9.56 30.91 -15.51
N LEU A 5 -8.78 30.16 -16.31
CA LEU A 5 -7.75 29.27 -15.78
C LEU A 5 -6.67 30.13 -15.12
N GLU A 6 -6.70 30.19 -13.79
CA GLU A 6 -5.63 30.78 -12.99
C GLU A 6 -4.51 29.77 -12.80
N TYR A 7 -3.26 30.24 -12.84
CA TYR A 7 -2.08 29.42 -12.62
C TYR A 7 -1.35 29.86 -11.36
N ILE A 8 -0.55 28.95 -10.79
CA ILE A 8 0.26 29.27 -9.62
C ILE A 8 1.44 30.14 -10.06
N GLU A 9 1.55 31.34 -9.47
CA GLU A 9 2.66 32.25 -9.71
C GLU A 9 3.59 32.32 -8.49
N LYS A 10 4.77 31.69 -8.59
CA LYS A 10 5.86 31.79 -7.61
C LYS A 10 7.20 31.86 -8.33
N LYS A 11 8.22 32.49 -7.73
CA LYS A 11 9.55 32.78 -8.33
C LYS A 11 10.20 31.58 -9.06
N TYR A 12 10.11 30.38 -8.48
CA TYR A 12 10.75 29.18 -9.04
C TYR A 12 9.80 28.24 -9.76
N ILE A 13 8.53 28.59 -9.94
CA ILE A 13 7.55 27.77 -10.66
C ILE A 13 7.47 28.28 -12.10
N GLN A 14 7.50 27.36 -13.07
CA GLN A 14 7.33 27.70 -14.47
C GLN A 14 5.96 28.34 -14.71
N LYS A 15 5.94 29.43 -15.48
CA LYS A 15 4.68 30.11 -15.83
C LYS A 15 3.74 29.15 -16.55
N ASN A 16 2.46 29.21 -16.20
CA ASN A 16 1.39 28.39 -16.79
C ASN A 16 1.60 26.87 -16.66
N SER A 17 2.42 26.40 -15.71
CA SER A 17 2.73 24.97 -15.61
C SER A 17 1.74 24.18 -14.75
N ILE A 18 1.16 24.83 -13.72
CA ILE A 18 0.21 24.21 -12.78
C ILE A 18 -0.99 25.13 -12.55
N GLU A 19 -2.18 24.59 -12.80
CA GLU A 19 -3.47 25.22 -12.48
C GLU A 19 -3.57 25.49 -10.97
N LYS A 20 -4.02 26.69 -10.63
CA LYS A 20 -4.25 27.10 -9.25
C LYS A 20 -5.54 26.47 -8.72
N ARG A 21 -5.43 25.83 -7.57
CA ARG A 21 -6.58 25.30 -6.81
C ARG A 21 -6.46 25.75 -5.37
N ASP A 22 -7.50 26.41 -4.85
CA ASP A 22 -7.44 27.07 -3.54
C ASP A 22 -7.11 26.11 -2.39
N TYR A 23 -7.65 24.89 -2.40
CA TYR A 23 -7.30 23.88 -1.40
C TYR A 23 -5.81 23.55 -1.43
N GLN A 24 -5.17 23.49 -2.61
CA GLN A 24 -3.74 23.20 -2.72
C GLN A 24 -2.91 24.35 -2.18
N VAL A 25 -3.30 25.59 -2.46
CA VAL A 25 -2.64 26.81 -1.96
C VAL A 25 -2.75 26.88 -0.44
N ASN A 26 -3.94 26.64 0.12
CA ASN A 26 -4.18 26.64 1.56
C ASN A 26 -3.35 25.57 2.28
N LEU A 27 -3.33 24.34 1.75
CA LEU A 27 -2.51 23.26 2.29
C LEU A 27 -1.01 23.56 2.22
N ALA A 28 -0.55 24.18 1.11
CA ALA A 28 0.85 24.58 0.97
C ALA A 28 1.24 25.67 1.97
N ASN A 29 0.37 26.68 2.17
CA ASN A 29 0.62 27.77 3.12
C ASN A 29 0.75 27.24 4.56
N GLN A 30 -0.09 26.28 4.96
CA GLN A 30 0.03 25.64 6.26
C GLN A 30 1.35 24.86 6.39
N ALA A 31 1.71 24.07 5.37
CA ALA A 31 2.97 23.32 5.33
C ALA A 31 4.24 24.20 5.30
N ILE A 32 4.13 25.46 4.88
CA ILE A 32 5.23 26.43 4.91
C ILE A 32 5.51 26.92 6.35
N GLN A 33 4.46 27.06 7.16
CA GLN A 33 4.53 27.69 8.48
C GLN A 33 5.02 26.74 9.58
N GLU A 34 4.70 25.46 9.49
CA GLU A 34 4.97 24.48 10.56
C GLU A 34 5.20 23.07 10.01
N ASN A 35 5.69 22.16 10.85
CA ASN A 35 5.86 20.76 10.46
C ASN A 35 4.48 20.14 10.28
N CYS A 36 4.17 19.69 9.08
CA CYS A 36 2.80 19.37 8.70
C CYS A 36 2.72 18.02 7.99
N ILE A 37 1.66 17.26 8.27
CA ILE A 37 1.23 16.16 7.40
C ILE A 37 0.03 16.61 6.58
N VAL A 38 0.18 16.63 5.26
CA VAL A 38 -0.91 16.80 4.31
C VAL A 38 -1.53 15.44 4.01
N VAL A 39 -2.80 15.28 4.39
CA VAL A 39 -3.61 14.10 4.08
C VAL A 39 -4.58 14.46 2.97
N LEU A 40 -4.33 13.92 1.77
CA LEU A 40 -5.09 14.25 0.58
C LEU A 40 -5.24 13.03 -0.34
N PRO A 41 -6.46 12.66 -0.77
CA PRO A 41 -6.71 11.53 -1.68
C PRO A 41 -5.80 11.52 -2.91
N THR A 42 -5.47 10.33 -3.38
CA THR A 42 -4.57 10.15 -4.54
C THR A 42 -5.18 10.75 -5.79
N GLY A 43 -4.44 11.64 -6.45
CA GLY A 43 -4.88 12.30 -7.68
C GLY A 43 -5.24 13.77 -7.55
N LEU A 44 -5.38 14.27 -6.32
CA LEU A 44 -5.71 15.67 -6.06
C LEU A 44 -4.47 16.59 -5.99
N GLY A 45 -3.32 16.13 -6.48
CA GLY A 45 -2.14 16.97 -6.65
C GLY A 45 -1.30 17.19 -5.38
N LYS A 46 -1.05 16.14 -4.58
CA LYS A 46 -0.07 16.19 -3.47
C LYS A 46 1.28 16.78 -3.91
N THR A 47 1.80 16.36 -5.07
CA THR A 47 3.07 16.88 -5.61
C THR A 47 2.97 18.36 -6.03
N ALA A 48 1.79 18.86 -6.41
CA ALA A 48 1.58 20.29 -6.70
C ALA A 48 1.63 21.13 -5.41
N ILE A 49 1.16 20.58 -4.29
CA ILE A 49 1.34 21.19 -2.96
C ILE A 49 2.82 21.22 -2.61
N ALA A 50 3.52 20.10 -2.73
CA ALA A 50 4.97 20.03 -2.51
C ALA A 50 5.72 21.07 -3.34
N LEU A 51 5.43 21.20 -4.64
CA LEU A 51 6.04 22.19 -5.52
C LEU A 51 5.95 23.62 -4.98
N GLN A 52 4.80 24.01 -4.44
CA GLN A 52 4.60 25.34 -3.86
C GLN A 52 5.43 25.58 -2.60
N VAL A 53 5.62 24.55 -1.77
CA VAL A 53 6.45 24.60 -0.56
C VAL A 53 7.93 24.62 -0.94
N ILE A 54 8.33 23.84 -1.94
CA ILE A 54 9.69 23.81 -2.50
C ILE A 54 10.08 25.19 -3.03
N ALA A 55 9.24 25.80 -3.87
CA ALA A 55 9.50 27.11 -4.44
C ALA A 55 9.63 28.22 -3.37
N GLU A 56 8.87 28.13 -2.28
CA GLU A 56 8.97 29.04 -1.14
C GLU A 56 10.31 28.89 -0.42
N TYR A 57 10.70 27.67 -0.07
CA TYR A 57 11.94 27.42 0.67
C TYR A 57 13.20 27.72 -0.16
N LEU A 58 13.16 27.46 -1.47
CA LEU A 58 14.22 27.90 -2.40
C LEU A 58 14.33 29.43 -2.46
N SER A 59 13.22 30.17 -2.27
CA SER A 59 13.22 31.64 -2.27
C SER A 59 13.84 32.24 -1.02
N ARG A 60 13.89 31.49 0.08
CA ARG A 60 14.54 31.90 1.34
C ARG A 60 16.06 31.73 1.31
N GLY A 61 16.58 30.91 0.40
CA GLY A 61 18.02 30.73 0.21
C GLY A 61 18.77 30.05 1.37
N SER A 62 18.07 29.32 2.25
CA SER A 62 18.61 28.85 3.53
C SER A 62 18.96 27.36 3.59
N GLY A 63 19.26 26.73 2.44
CA GLY A 63 19.61 25.31 2.33
C GLY A 63 18.78 24.56 1.29
N GLY A 64 19.25 23.36 0.92
CA GLY A 64 18.63 22.54 -0.13
C GLY A 64 17.31 21.89 0.29
N VAL A 65 16.66 21.25 -0.67
CA VAL A 65 15.40 20.52 -0.48
C VAL A 65 15.63 19.02 -0.67
N LEU A 66 15.19 18.21 0.28
CA LEU A 66 15.20 16.75 0.17
C LEU A 66 13.77 16.23 -0.05
N PHE A 67 13.50 15.62 -1.20
CA PHE A 67 12.24 14.95 -1.52
C PHE A 67 12.44 13.43 -1.51
N LEU A 68 11.84 12.78 -0.52
CA LEU A 68 11.90 11.34 -0.33
C LEU A 68 10.67 10.64 -0.88
N ALA A 69 10.87 9.55 -1.64
CA ALA A 69 9.77 8.67 -2.03
C ALA A 69 10.16 7.17 -1.95
N PRO A 70 9.22 6.27 -1.60
CA PRO A 70 9.55 4.88 -1.24
C PRO A 70 10.19 4.04 -2.34
N THR A 71 9.86 4.30 -3.60
CA THR A 71 10.27 3.46 -4.74
C THR A 71 11.05 4.28 -5.76
N ARG A 72 11.97 3.62 -6.48
CA ARG A 72 12.71 4.28 -7.56
C ARG A 72 11.78 4.91 -8.61
N VAL A 73 10.64 4.29 -8.88
CA VAL A 73 9.67 4.80 -9.85
C VAL A 73 9.04 6.12 -9.38
N LEU A 74 8.62 6.18 -8.11
CA LEU A 74 8.08 7.42 -7.53
C LEU A 74 9.14 8.53 -7.52
N VAL A 75 10.37 8.21 -7.12
CA VAL A 75 11.44 9.21 -7.09
C VAL A 75 11.72 9.77 -8.49
N ASN A 76 11.75 8.92 -9.53
CA ASN A 76 11.89 9.38 -10.93
C ASN A 76 10.69 10.24 -11.36
N GLN A 77 9.45 9.85 -11.03
CA GLN A 77 8.26 10.65 -11.34
C GLN A 77 8.29 12.04 -10.71
N HIS A 78 8.69 12.13 -9.43
CA HIS A 78 8.83 13.42 -8.75
C HIS A 78 9.97 14.22 -9.35
N TYR A 79 11.10 13.60 -9.69
CA TYR A 79 12.21 14.24 -10.39
C TYR A 79 11.78 14.84 -11.72
N ASP A 80 11.12 14.07 -12.59
CA ASP A 80 10.63 14.52 -13.89
C ASP A 80 9.57 15.62 -13.75
N PHE A 81 8.66 15.47 -12.78
CA PHE A 81 7.66 16.49 -12.47
C PHE A 81 8.31 17.80 -12.03
N LEU A 82 9.28 17.77 -11.12
CA LEU A 82 9.96 18.97 -10.64
C LEU A 82 10.80 19.60 -11.74
N LYS A 83 11.52 18.82 -12.56
CA LYS A 83 12.28 19.32 -13.70
C LYS A 83 11.40 20.01 -14.74
N LYS A 84 10.17 19.51 -14.94
CA LYS A 84 9.20 20.13 -15.84
C LYS A 84 8.56 21.40 -15.26
N ASN A 85 8.46 21.54 -13.94
CA ASN A 85 7.65 22.59 -13.31
C ASN A 85 8.46 23.63 -12.54
N LEU A 86 9.74 23.39 -12.25
CA LEU A 86 10.64 24.37 -11.67
C LEU A 86 11.42 25.09 -12.78
N THR A 87 11.79 26.34 -12.52
CA THR A 87 12.72 27.11 -13.38
C THR A 87 14.19 26.83 -13.06
N LEU A 88 14.45 25.84 -12.20
CA LEU A 88 15.78 25.41 -11.74
C LEU A 88 16.23 24.16 -12.47
N ASP A 89 17.46 24.18 -12.99
CA ASP A 89 18.09 23.01 -13.62
C ASP A 89 18.82 22.11 -12.60
N ASP A 90 19.17 22.66 -11.43
CA ASP A 90 19.94 21.98 -10.38
C ASP A 90 19.05 21.08 -9.50
N ILE A 91 18.54 20.02 -10.11
CA ILE A 91 17.76 18.97 -9.48
C ILE A 91 18.53 17.65 -9.64
N SER A 92 18.75 16.95 -8.53
CA SER A 92 19.49 15.70 -8.47
C SER A 92 18.59 14.50 -8.17
N LEU A 93 18.96 13.34 -8.70
CA LEU A 93 18.26 12.06 -8.52
C LEU A 93 19.20 11.04 -7.87
N ILE A 94 18.81 10.47 -6.73
CA ILE A 94 19.64 9.50 -5.99
C ILE A 94 18.82 8.24 -5.63
N THR A 95 19.08 7.14 -6.35
CA THR A 95 18.32 5.87 -6.21
C THR A 95 19.17 4.66 -5.79
N GLY A 96 20.44 4.90 -5.43
CA GLY A 96 21.39 3.89 -4.97
C GLY A 96 22.05 3.06 -6.08
N GLU A 97 21.97 3.48 -7.34
CA GLU A 97 22.69 2.86 -8.46
C GLU A 97 24.07 3.50 -8.68
N ASP A 98 24.25 4.75 -8.25
CA ASP A 98 25.50 5.51 -8.41
C ASP A 98 26.55 5.15 -7.35
N SER A 99 27.83 5.26 -7.73
CA SER A 99 28.97 5.12 -6.80
C SER A 99 28.96 6.22 -5.73
N ILE A 100 29.61 5.96 -4.58
CA ILE A 100 29.70 6.93 -3.47
C ILE A 100 30.25 8.27 -3.97
N GLN A 101 31.35 8.25 -4.73
CA GLN A 101 31.99 9.45 -5.29
C GLN A 101 31.03 10.30 -6.14
N LYS A 102 30.19 9.66 -6.96
CA LYS A 102 29.19 10.36 -7.78
C LYS A 102 28.05 10.88 -6.90
N ARG A 103 27.55 10.08 -5.96
CA ARG A 103 26.47 10.49 -5.04
C ARG A 103 26.85 11.67 -4.16
N THR A 104 28.08 11.72 -3.63
CA THR A 104 28.56 12.86 -2.84
C THR A 104 28.44 14.18 -3.59
N LYS A 105 28.68 14.18 -4.91
CA LYS A 105 28.47 15.37 -5.76
C LYS A 105 26.98 15.68 -5.95
N LEU A 106 26.15 14.67 -6.17
CA LEU A 106 24.70 14.83 -6.34
C LEU A 106 24.01 15.38 -5.09
N TRP A 107 24.55 15.12 -3.90
CA TRP A 107 24.04 15.66 -2.64
C TRP A 107 24.15 17.19 -2.52
N ASN A 108 24.96 17.84 -3.36
CA ASN A 108 25.13 19.29 -3.39
C ASN A 108 24.03 20.03 -4.21
N GLY A 109 23.10 19.30 -4.83
CA GLY A 109 22.04 19.93 -5.62
C GLY A 109 21.10 20.78 -4.77
N SER A 110 20.43 21.73 -5.40
CA SER A 110 19.44 22.60 -4.75
C SER A 110 18.18 21.82 -4.35
N VAL A 111 17.79 20.86 -5.18
CA VAL A 111 16.68 19.92 -4.90
C VAL A 111 17.14 18.49 -5.17
N ILE A 112 16.96 17.60 -4.19
CA ILE A 112 17.37 16.21 -4.29
C ILE A 112 16.14 15.31 -4.17
N CYS A 113 15.87 14.52 -5.20
CA CYS A 113 14.89 13.44 -5.15
C CYS A 113 15.62 12.13 -4.82
N ALA A 114 15.28 11.48 -3.70
CA ALA A 114 16.00 10.31 -3.23
C ALA A 114 15.11 9.18 -2.69
N THR A 115 15.61 7.94 -2.78
CA THR A 115 14.99 6.79 -2.10
C THR A 115 15.44 6.71 -0.63
N PRO A 116 14.55 6.34 0.31
CA PRO A 116 14.88 6.32 1.74
C PRO A 116 16.12 5.53 2.14
N GLU A 117 16.29 4.31 1.62
CA GLU A 117 17.38 3.42 2.05
C GLU A 117 18.76 4.04 1.80
N ILE A 118 18.98 4.64 0.62
CA ILE A 118 20.27 5.25 0.30
C ILE A 118 20.49 6.55 1.07
N THR A 119 19.43 7.35 1.27
CA THR A 119 19.49 8.56 2.10
C THR A 119 19.88 8.22 3.54
N LYS A 120 19.22 7.23 4.15
CA LYS A 120 19.54 6.77 5.50
C LYS A 120 21.01 6.34 5.58
N ASN A 121 21.45 5.49 4.67
CA ASN A 121 22.84 5.00 4.67
C ASN A 121 23.88 6.11 4.50
N ASP A 122 23.62 7.10 3.63
CA ASP A 122 24.55 8.20 3.40
C ASP A 122 24.54 9.21 4.58
N LEU A 123 23.41 9.39 5.26
CA LEU A 123 23.36 10.11 6.54
C LEU A 123 24.16 9.34 7.61
N ASP A 124 23.96 8.03 7.75
CA ASP A 124 24.63 7.16 8.73
C ASP A 124 26.15 7.09 8.55
N ARG A 125 26.63 7.40 7.35
CA ARG A 125 28.06 7.49 7.01
C ARG A 125 28.60 8.92 7.03
N ASP A 126 27.78 9.89 7.44
CA ASP A 126 28.09 11.32 7.43
C ASP A 126 28.59 11.83 6.06
N ILE A 127 28.15 11.19 4.97
CA ILE A 127 28.39 11.65 3.59
C ILE A 127 27.55 12.89 3.30
N VAL A 128 26.38 12.98 3.95
CA VAL A 128 25.43 14.07 3.83
C VAL A 128 25.01 14.53 5.22
N SER A 129 24.93 15.84 5.43
CA SER A 129 24.55 16.42 6.72
C SER A 129 23.06 16.76 6.73
N PRO A 130 22.29 16.46 7.81
CA PRO A 130 20.92 16.95 7.95
C PRO A 130 20.80 18.47 7.81
N ASN A 131 21.80 19.21 8.29
CA ASN A 131 21.78 20.67 8.33
C ASN A 131 21.93 21.33 6.95
N GLN A 132 22.24 20.58 5.90
CA GLN A 132 22.29 21.14 4.55
C GLN A 132 20.88 21.37 3.96
N PHE A 133 19.85 20.76 4.54
CA PHE A 133 18.49 20.83 4.03
C PHE A 133 17.63 21.78 4.86
N SER A 134 16.97 22.72 4.19
CA SER A 134 15.98 23.61 4.81
C SER A 134 14.58 22.99 4.83
N LEU A 135 14.31 22.04 3.93
CA LEU A 135 13.03 21.35 3.76
C LEU A 135 13.25 19.86 3.46
N VAL A 136 12.52 19.00 4.17
CA VAL A 136 12.46 17.55 3.94
C VAL A 136 11.01 17.14 3.71
N ILE A 137 10.75 16.53 2.56
CA ILE A 137 9.44 16.06 2.13
C ILE A 137 9.44 14.54 2.14
N TYR A 138 8.47 13.96 2.84
CA TYR A 138 8.25 12.52 2.91
C TYR A 138 6.99 12.17 2.13
N ASP A 139 7.14 11.60 0.94
CA ASP A 139 6.02 11.00 0.21
C ASP A 139 5.67 9.62 0.78
N GLU A 140 4.38 9.30 0.80
CA GLU A 140 3.81 8.14 1.50
C GLU A 140 4.28 8.05 2.96
N VAL A 141 4.17 9.19 3.66
CA VAL A 141 4.72 9.40 5.01
C VAL A 141 4.17 8.42 6.06
N HIS A 142 3.02 7.78 5.79
CA HIS A 142 2.46 6.72 6.64
C HIS A 142 3.40 5.51 6.83
N ARG A 143 4.48 5.41 6.06
CA ARG A 143 5.54 4.40 6.21
C ARG A 143 6.53 4.70 7.34
N THR A 144 6.52 5.90 7.93
CA THR A 144 7.44 6.29 9.01
C THR A 144 7.01 5.68 10.36
N VAL A 145 6.96 4.35 10.42
CA VAL A 145 6.60 3.55 11.60
C VAL A 145 7.51 2.33 11.70
N GLY A 146 7.79 1.88 12.91
CA GLY A 146 8.73 0.79 13.18
C GLY A 146 10.13 1.09 12.62
N ASP A 147 10.74 0.09 11.99
CA ASP A 147 12.14 0.13 11.53
C ASP A 147 12.30 0.54 10.06
N TYR A 148 11.25 1.11 9.44
CA TYR A 148 11.36 1.58 8.06
C TYR A 148 12.38 2.72 7.95
N ALA A 149 13.08 2.83 6.82
CA ALA A 149 14.17 3.78 6.65
C ALA A 149 13.78 5.25 6.89
N TYR A 150 12.52 5.67 6.66
CA TYR A 150 12.07 7.01 7.05
C TYR A 150 12.20 7.28 8.55
N SER A 151 12.01 6.27 9.42
CA SER A 151 12.17 6.46 10.86
C SER A 151 13.61 6.78 11.23
N GLY A 152 14.58 6.06 10.66
CA GLY A 152 16.00 6.38 10.87
C GLY A 152 16.39 7.75 10.31
N ILE A 153 15.83 8.15 9.15
CA ILE A 153 16.06 9.50 8.61
C ILE A 153 15.48 10.55 9.57
N ALA A 154 14.24 10.39 10.04
CA ALA A 154 13.59 11.33 10.94
C ALA A 154 14.40 11.58 12.22
N GLU A 155 15.00 10.52 12.79
CA GLU A 155 15.90 10.61 13.94
C GLU A 155 17.12 11.48 13.66
N ARG A 156 17.75 11.36 12.48
CA ARG A 156 18.89 12.21 12.08
C ARG A 156 18.52 13.68 11.91
N PHE A 157 17.26 13.97 11.58
CA PHE A 157 16.75 15.34 11.48
C PHE A 157 16.22 15.88 12.81
N ALA A 158 16.21 15.12 13.91
CA ALA A 158 15.62 15.53 15.19
C ALA A 158 16.25 16.82 15.77
N SER A 159 17.56 17.04 15.56
CA SER A 159 18.29 18.23 16.01
C SER A 159 18.41 19.31 14.93
N SER A 160 17.85 19.08 13.74
CA SER A 160 17.88 20.05 12.64
C SER A 160 16.71 21.03 12.72
N ASN A 161 16.93 22.22 12.15
CA ASN A 161 15.90 23.24 11.92
C ASN A 161 15.17 23.05 10.59
N SER A 162 15.33 21.90 9.92
CA SER A 162 14.68 21.60 8.66
C SER A 162 13.16 21.53 8.83
N ARG A 163 12.42 22.14 7.91
CA ARG A 163 10.97 21.99 7.79
C ARG A 163 10.63 20.57 7.36
N ILE A 164 9.65 19.96 8.01
CA ILE A 164 9.16 18.63 7.65
C ILE A 164 7.77 18.73 7.04
N LEU A 165 7.63 18.20 5.82
CA LEU A 165 6.36 18.00 5.14
C LEU A 165 6.13 16.50 4.90
N GLY A 166 5.12 15.93 5.55
CA GLY A 166 4.64 14.60 5.24
C GLY A 166 3.47 14.63 4.26
N MET A 167 3.44 13.73 3.29
CA MET A 167 2.31 13.59 2.37
C MET A 167 1.79 12.15 2.37
N THR A 168 0.47 11.98 2.47
CA THR A 168 -0.15 10.65 2.38
C THR A 168 -1.58 10.74 1.84
N ALA A 169 -2.08 9.65 1.27
CA ALA A 169 -3.50 9.53 0.93
C ALA A 169 -4.41 9.35 2.16
N THR A 170 -3.89 8.70 3.21
CA THR A 170 -4.60 8.44 4.46
C THR A 170 -3.60 8.13 5.58
N LEU A 171 -4.00 8.37 6.83
CA LEU A 171 -3.20 8.02 8.01
C LEU A 171 -3.35 6.54 8.38
N PRO A 172 -2.41 5.98 9.17
CA PRO A 172 -2.58 4.65 9.75
C PRO A 172 -3.90 4.52 10.51
N SER A 173 -4.59 3.39 10.37
CA SER A 173 -5.84 3.13 11.09
C SER A 173 -5.63 2.87 12.59
N GLU A 174 -4.42 2.44 12.96
CA GLU A 174 -4.00 2.14 14.32
C GLU A 174 -3.47 3.43 14.99
N LYS A 175 -4.07 3.81 16.13
CA LYS A 175 -3.71 5.04 16.85
C LYS A 175 -2.24 5.10 17.23
N ASP A 176 -1.67 4.01 17.76
CA ASP A 176 -0.28 3.98 18.21
C ASP A 176 0.70 4.28 17.07
N LYS A 177 0.41 3.74 15.88
CA LYS A 177 1.20 4.01 14.66
C LYS A 177 1.06 5.44 14.17
N ALA A 178 -0.16 6.00 14.24
CA ALA A 178 -0.38 7.40 13.89
C ALA A 178 0.32 8.34 14.86
N THR A 179 0.30 8.05 16.17
CA THR A 179 1.04 8.83 17.17
C THR A 179 2.55 8.71 16.95
N GLU A 180 3.08 7.49 16.77
CA GLU A 180 4.51 7.24 16.49
C GLU A 180 5.01 8.07 15.31
N LEU A 181 4.24 8.08 14.22
CA LEU A 181 4.49 8.87 13.02
C LEU A 181 4.64 10.37 13.33
N LEU A 182 3.69 10.96 14.06
CA LEU A 182 3.71 12.38 14.41
C LEU A 182 4.89 12.73 15.31
N THR A 183 5.16 11.88 16.30
CA THR A 183 6.26 12.08 17.25
C THR A 183 7.61 12.02 16.55
N LYS A 184 7.88 10.98 15.75
CA LYS A 184 9.16 10.82 15.03
C LYS A 184 9.46 12.01 14.12
N LEU A 185 8.43 12.55 13.46
CA LEU A 185 8.57 13.66 12.52
C LEU A 185 8.36 15.05 13.15
N ARG A 186 8.16 15.14 14.47
CA ARG A 186 7.91 16.41 15.18
C ARG A 186 6.81 17.24 14.51
N ILE A 187 5.72 16.59 14.16
CA ILE A 187 4.60 17.21 13.44
C ILE A 187 3.82 18.13 14.38
N SER A 188 3.54 19.34 13.92
CA SER A 188 2.75 20.36 14.64
C SER A 188 1.29 20.34 14.21
N SER A 189 1.00 19.99 12.95
CA SER A 189 -0.38 19.91 12.47
C SER A 189 -0.62 18.84 11.41
N VAL A 190 -1.89 18.42 11.31
CA VAL A 190 -2.41 17.55 10.26
C VAL A 190 -3.39 18.35 9.42
N ALA A 191 -3.05 18.55 8.15
CA ALA A 191 -3.86 19.26 7.18
C ALA A 191 -4.60 18.24 6.30
N GLU A 192 -5.83 17.90 6.68
CA GLU A 192 -6.64 16.90 6.00
C GLU A 192 -7.69 17.51 5.08
N ARG A 193 -7.84 16.91 3.89
CA ARG A 193 -8.95 17.13 2.98
C ARG A 193 -9.45 15.80 2.43
N SER A 194 -10.76 15.69 2.25
CA SER A 194 -11.42 14.51 1.68
C SER A 194 -12.10 14.87 0.36
N GLU A 195 -12.56 13.86 -0.38
CA GLU A 195 -13.39 14.07 -1.59
C GLU A 195 -14.70 14.81 -1.28
N ASP A 196 -15.18 14.73 -0.02
CA ASP A 196 -16.39 15.39 0.46
C ASP A 196 -16.12 16.86 0.89
N SER A 197 -14.85 17.29 0.97
CA SER A 197 -14.50 18.64 1.43
C SER A 197 -15.00 19.70 0.45
N PRO A 198 -15.62 20.82 0.90
CA PRO A 198 -16.24 21.80 0.00
C PRO A 198 -15.30 22.41 -1.04
N ASP A 199 -14.03 22.59 -0.68
CA ASP A 199 -12.96 23.13 -1.53
C ASP A 199 -12.34 22.07 -2.47
N VAL A 200 -12.61 20.78 -2.27
CA VAL A 200 -12.13 19.67 -3.09
C VAL A 200 -13.22 19.11 -4.01
N LYS A 201 -14.48 19.11 -3.55
CA LYS A 201 -15.64 18.56 -4.27
C LYS A 201 -15.78 19.03 -5.72
N PRO A 202 -15.43 20.28 -6.10
CA PRO A 202 -15.46 20.70 -7.51
C PRO A 202 -14.49 19.96 -8.44
N TYR A 203 -13.48 19.28 -7.88
CA TYR A 203 -12.39 18.62 -8.60
C TYR A 203 -12.45 17.09 -8.53
N THR A 204 -13.52 16.52 -7.94
CA THR A 204 -13.71 15.09 -7.77
C THR A 204 -15.00 14.64 -8.45
N GLN A 205 -15.01 13.40 -8.93
CA GLN A 205 -16.21 12.74 -9.43
C GLN A 205 -16.70 11.70 -8.43
N GLU A 206 -17.99 11.36 -8.49
CA GLU A 206 -18.53 10.31 -7.66
C GLU A 206 -17.93 8.95 -8.03
N THR A 207 -17.49 8.21 -7.01
CA THR A 207 -17.03 6.82 -7.15
C THR A 207 -18.01 5.90 -6.45
N ASN A 208 -18.74 5.08 -7.20
CA ASN A 208 -19.65 4.11 -6.61
C ASN A 208 -18.88 2.86 -6.17
N THR A 209 -19.04 2.45 -4.91
CA THR A 209 -18.43 1.23 -4.37
C THR A 209 -19.47 0.13 -4.26
N GLU A 210 -19.31 -0.93 -5.06
CA GLU A 210 -20.20 -2.09 -5.07
C GLU A 210 -19.53 -3.30 -4.42
N TRP A 211 -20.19 -3.88 -3.41
CA TRP A 211 -19.72 -5.09 -2.73
C TRP A 211 -20.50 -6.28 -3.26
N ILE A 212 -19.84 -7.11 -4.06
CA ILE A 212 -20.48 -8.22 -4.77
C ILE A 212 -20.12 -9.53 -4.09
N SER A 213 -21.14 -10.19 -3.54
CA SER A 213 -20.97 -11.50 -2.90
C SER A 213 -21.11 -12.63 -3.92
N VAL A 214 -20.25 -13.64 -3.83
CA VAL A 214 -20.30 -14.86 -4.65
C VAL A 214 -20.27 -16.10 -3.77
N GLU A 215 -20.97 -17.15 -4.20
CA GLU A 215 -20.95 -18.45 -3.54
C GLU A 215 -19.74 -19.28 -4.02
N LEU A 216 -19.15 -20.06 -3.10
CA LEU A 216 -18.18 -21.08 -3.48
C LEU A 216 -18.87 -22.23 -4.22
N PRO A 217 -18.25 -22.77 -5.29
CA PRO A 217 -18.71 -24.00 -5.94
C PRO A 217 -18.81 -25.16 -4.94
N PRO A 218 -19.74 -26.13 -5.12
CA PRO A 218 -19.90 -27.28 -4.23
C PRO A 218 -18.60 -28.05 -4.01
N GLU A 219 -17.77 -28.20 -5.04
CA GLU A 219 -16.48 -28.89 -4.99
C GLU A 219 -15.51 -28.16 -4.07
N MET A 220 -15.44 -26.82 -4.17
CA MET A 220 -14.62 -26.01 -3.27
C MET A 220 -15.14 -26.04 -1.83
N LYS A 221 -16.46 -26.08 -1.62
CA LYS A 221 -17.06 -26.25 -0.28
C LYS A 221 -16.64 -27.60 0.34
N ALA A 222 -16.64 -28.68 -0.43
CA ALA A 222 -16.17 -29.98 0.03
C ALA A 222 -14.68 -29.97 0.41
N ILE A 223 -13.84 -29.35 -0.42
CA ILE A 223 -12.40 -29.20 -0.13
C ILE A 223 -12.20 -28.31 1.13
N GLN A 224 -12.95 -27.21 1.24
CA GLN A 224 -12.93 -26.30 2.39
C GLN A 224 -13.23 -27.05 3.70
N THR A 225 -14.28 -27.88 3.72
CA THR A 225 -14.64 -28.68 4.90
C THR A 225 -13.51 -29.61 5.33
N LEU A 226 -12.87 -30.31 4.39
CA LEU A 226 -11.74 -31.19 4.70
C LEU A 226 -10.54 -30.43 5.26
N LEU A 227 -10.22 -29.25 4.71
CA LEU A 227 -9.15 -28.41 5.23
C LEU A 227 -9.45 -27.92 6.66
N LYS A 228 -10.70 -27.55 6.95
CA LYS A 228 -11.13 -27.16 8.31
C LYS A 228 -11.01 -28.33 9.30
N LEU A 229 -11.45 -29.54 8.92
CA LEU A 229 -11.29 -30.73 9.76
C LEU A 229 -9.81 -31.07 10.04
N SER A 230 -8.95 -31.00 9.02
CA SER A 230 -7.50 -31.17 9.19
C SER A 230 -6.92 -30.12 10.15
N LEU A 231 -7.39 -28.86 10.07
CA LEU A 231 -6.95 -27.78 10.94
C LEU A 231 -7.38 -27.99 12.40
N ASP A 232 -8.63 -28.39 12.62
CA ASP A 232 -9.20 -28.63 13.96
C ASP A 232 -8.42 -29.74 14.68
N GLU A 233 -8.05 -30.81 13.99
CA GLU A 233 -7.19 -31.88 14.53
C GLU A 233 -5.85 -31.31 15.04
N ARG A 234 -5.25 -30.33 14.34
CA ARG A 234 -4.01 -29.70 14.78
C ARG A 234 -4.22 -28.82 16.00
N TYR A 235 -5.35 -28.13 16.12
CA TYR A 235 -5.67 -27.38 17.33
C TYR A 235 -5.82 -28.29 18.54
N ASP A 236 -6.48 -29.43 18.39
CA ASP A 236 -6.63 -30.39 19.49
C ASP A 236 -5.30 -30.95 19.95
N ILE A 237 -4.39 -31.28 19.02
CA ILE A 237 -3.03 -31.71 19.36
C ILE A 237 -2.27 -30.59 20.09
N LEU A 238 -2.38 -29.33 19.63
CA LEU A 238 -1.74 -28.19 20.28
C LEU A 238 -2.28 -27.97 21.71
N ARG A 239 -3.59 -28.08 21.92
CA ARG A 239 -4.22 -28.00 23.25
C ARG A 239 -3.76 -29.13 24.15
N LYS A 240 -3.75 -30.38 23.67
CA LYS A 240 -3.21 -31.54 24.39
C LYS A 240 -1.74 -31.36 24.78
N ASN A 241 -0.97 -30.66 23.96
CA ASN A 241 0.42 -30.32 24.25
C ASN A 241 0.59 -29.12 25.21
N GLY A 242 -0.49 -28.58 25.76
CA GLY A 242 -0.48 -27.48 26.74
C GLY A 242 -0.47 -26.08 26.13
N ILE A 243 -0.68 -25.94 24.82
CA ILE A 243 -0.82 -24.61 24.19
C ILE A 243 -2.26 -24.12 24.40
N LYS A 244 -2.41 -23.02 25.13
CA LYS A 244 -3.71 -22.36 25.33
C LYS A 244 -4.14 -21.66 24.04
N LEU A 245 -5.06 -22.30 23.30
CA LEU A 245 -5.68 -21.76 22.10
C LEU A 245 -7.19 -21.69 22.32
N ALA A 246 -7.81 -20.56 21.96
CA ALA A 246 -9.26 -20.47 21.77
C ALA A 246 -9.74 -21.40 20.65
N GLU A 247 -11.06 -21.57 20.53
CA GLU A 247 -11.69 -22.49 19.59
C GLU A 247 -11.28 -22.26 18.14
N GLN A 248 -11.32 -21.01 17.69
CA GLN A 248 -10.83 -20.59 16.38
C GLN A 248 -9.62 -19.66 16.51
N GLN A 249 -8.58 -19.93 15.71
CA GLN A 249 -7.37 -19.11 15.68
C GLN A 249 -7.19 -18.41 14.34
N SER A 250 -6.75 -17.17 14.41
CA SER A 250 -6.19 -16.50 13.23
C SER A 250 -4.79 -17.03 12.96
N LEU A 251 -4.38 -17.02 11.69
CA LEU A 251 -3.00 -17.29 11.28
C LEU A 251 -1.99 -16.45 12.09
N SER A 252 -2.31 -15.17 12.34
CA SER A 252 -1.48 -14.27 13.15
C SER A 252 -1.29 -14.78 14.59
N ALA A 253 -2.30 -15.41 15.19
CA ALA A 253 -2.18 -15.99 16.53
C ALA A 253 -1.20 -17.18 16.55
N LEU A 254 -1.26 -18.05 15.54
CA LEU A 254 -0.33 -19.17 15.40
C LEU A 254 1.11 -18.70 15.15
N LEU A 255 1.30 -17.64 14.37
CA LEU A 255 2.63 -17.08 14.11
C LEU A 255 3.27 -16.50 15.37
N ARG A 256 2.49 -15.90 16.29
CA ARG A 256 3.01 -15.34 17.55
C ARG A 256 3.58 -16.39 18.49
N ILE A 257 3.00 -17.59 18.52
CA ILE A 257 3.46 -18.68 19.40
C ILE A 257 4.63 -19.49 18.82
N ARG A 258 5.05 -19.21 17.59
CA ARG A 258 6.13 -19.93 16.89
C ARG A 258 7.42 -19.96 17.69
N GLN A 259 7.84 -18.81 18.23
CA GLN A 259 9.08 -18.72 18.98
C GLN A 259 9.03 -19.59 20.24
N PHE A 260 7.96 -19.46 21.02
CA PHE A 260 7.73 -20.27 22.22
C PHE A 260 7.72 -21.77 21.90
N VAL A 261 7.06 -22.20 20.83
CA VAL A 261 7.03 -23.62 20.43
C VAL A 261 8.42 -24.13 20.04
N LEU A 262 9.23 -23.33 19.34
CA LEU A 262 10.57 -23.73 18.94
C LEU A 262 11.55 -23.82 20.12
N THR A 263 11.41 -22.96 21.13
CA THR A 263 12.33 -22.88 22.26
C THR A 263 11.89 -23.70 23.46
N GLN A 264 10.60 -23.69 23.80
CA GLN A 264 10.07 -24.22 25.07
C GLN A 264 9.11 -25.41 24.90
N ASN A 265 8.48 -25.62 23.74
CA ASN A 265 7.50 -26.70 23.54
C ASN A 265 7.69 -27.41 22.19
N ARG A 266 8.86 -28.02 21.99
CA ARG A 266 9.26 -28.62 20.70
C ARG A 266 8.32 -29.72 20.19
N ARG A 267 7.63 -30.45 21.08
CA ARG A 267 6.61 -31.45 20.69
C ARG A 267 5.45 -30.84 19.89
N SER A 268 5.21 -29.54 20.06
CA SER A 268 4.17 -28.78 19.33
C SER A 268 4.65 -28.24 17.98
N ALA A 269 5.91 -28.42 17.60
CA ALA A 269 6.46 -27.86 16.38
C ALA A 269 5.73 -28.41 15.14
N LYS A 270 5.65 -29.72 14.98
CA LYS A 270 4.94 -30.36 13.85
C LYS A 270 3.49 -29.87 13.74
N PRO A 271 2.61 -30.00 14.75
CA PRO A 271 1.22 -29.58 14.64
C PRO A 271 1.06 -28.06 14.42
N LEU A 272 1.95 -27.23 14.98
CA LEU A 272 1.92 -25.79 14.70
C LEU A 272 2.25 -25.48 13.24
N PHE A 273 3.33 -26.05 12.71
CA PHE A 273 3.76 -25.76 11.35
C PHE A 273 2.83 -26.39 10.30
N THR A 274 2.16 -27.50 10.59
CA THR A 274 1.08 -28.01 9.73
C THR A 274 -0.16 -27.12 9.81
N ALA A 275 -0.58 -26.68 11.01
CA ALA A 275 -1.72 -25.75 11.15
C ALA A 275 -1.49 -24.45 10.37
N ILE A 276 -0.29 -23.88 10.44
CA ILE A 276 0.09 -22.69 9.66
C ILE A 276 -0.03 -22.96 8.15
N ARG A 277 0.45 -24.12 7.66
CA ARG A 277 0.33 -24.47 6.24
C ARG A 277 -1.11 -24.68 5.80
N ILE A 278 -1.93 -25.34 6.62
CA ILE A 278 -3.35 -25.55 6.35
C ILE A 278 -4.08 -24.21 6.28
N HIS A 279 -3.80 -23.27 7.19
CA HIS A 279 -4.31 -21.89 7.13
C HIS A 279 -3.98 -21.20 5.81
N TYR A 280 -2.72 -21.26 5.37
CA TYR A 280 -2.34 -20.69 4.08
C TYR A 280 -3.08 -21.37 2.93
N ALA A 281 -3.20 -22.69 2.96
CA ALA A 281 -3.89 -23.45 1.92
C ALA A 281 -5.37 -23.10 1.86
N LEU A 282 -6.04 -23.02 3.02
CA LEU A 282 -7.45 -22.65 3.16
C LEU A 282 -7.69 -21.23 2.65
N ASN A 283 -6.90 -20.25 3.09
CA ASN A 283 -7.03 -18.87 2.63
C ASN A 283 -6.82 -18.75 1.10
N ILE A 284 -5.87 -19.51 0.54
CA ILE A 284 -5.61 -19.51 -0.91
C ILE A 284 -6.79 -20.13 -1.66
N LEU A 285 -7.29 -21.27 -1.22
CA LEU A 285 -8.46 -21.91 -1.83
C LEU A 285 -9.67 -20.96 -1.79
N GLU A 286 -9.98 -20.44 -0.61
CA GLU A 286 -11.14 -19.58 -0.36
C GLU A 286 -11.13 -18.27 -1.14
N ALA A 287 -9.97 -17.63 -1.27
CA ALA A 287 -9.88 -16.32 -1.92
C ALA A 287 -9.51 -16.40 -3.41
N HIS A 288 -8.79 -17.46 -3.83
CA HIS A 288 -8.13 -17.54 -5.14
C HIS A 288 -8.39 -18.79 -5.97
N GLY A 289 -9.03 -19.81 -5.41
CA GLY A 289 -9.47 -20.97 -6.18
C GLY A 289 -8.53 -22.17 -6.16
N ILE A 290 -8.94 -23.18 -6.92
CA ILE A 290 -8.39 -24.55 -6.94
C ILE A 290 -6.99 -24.56 -7.52
N THR A 291 -6.76 -23.91 -8.67
CA THR A 291 -5.45 -23.93 -9.32
C THR A 291 -4.37 -23.29 -8.45
N SER A 292 -4.70 -22.17 -7.80
CA SER A 292 -3.80 -21.48 -6.86
C SER A 292 -3.50 -22.33 -5.63
N PHE A 293 -4.50 -23.04 -5.09
CA PHE A 293 -4.33 -23.98 -3.98
C PHE A 293 -3.39 -25.13 -4.34
N LEU A 294 -3.56 -25.76 -5.50
CA LEU A 294 -2.70 -26.86 -5.96
C LEU A 294 -1.25 -26.40 -6.15
N LYS A 295 -1.02 -25.26 -6.80
CA LYS A 295 0.32 -24.67 -6.94
C LYS A 295 0.98 -24.37 -5.59
N PHE A 296 0.21 -23.93 -4.60
CA PHE A 296 0.70 -23.76 -3.23
C PHE A 296 1.13 -25.12 -2.63
N CYS A 297 0.28 -26.15 -2.74
CA CYS A 297 0.56 -27.49 -2.24
C CYS A 297 1.84 -28.07 -2.84
N ASP A 298 2.04 -27.95 -4.15
CA ASP A 298 3.24 -28.45 -4.83
C ASP A 298 4.52 -27.80 -4.28
N ARG A 299 4.53 -26.47 -4.17
CA ARG A 299 5.69 -25.73 -3.60
C ARG A 299 5.90 -26.04 -2.12
N ALA A 300 4.82 -26.19 -1.35
CA ALA A 300 4.89 -26.48 0.08
C ALA A 300 5.42 -27.90 0.34
N LYS A 301 5.12 -28.87 -0.54
CA LYS A 301 5.65 -30.23 -0.49
C LYS A 301 7.16 -30.26 -0.77
N ILE A 302 7.64 -29.48 -1.74
CA ILE A 302 9.06 -29.43 -2.12
C ILE A 302 9.95 -28.82 -1.02
N LYS A 303 9.47 -27.78 -0.32
CA LYS A 303 10.31 -26.98 0.59
C LYS A 303 10.92 -27.74 1.79
N LYS A 304 10.52 -28.98 2.05
CA LYS A 304 10.86 -29.79 3.25
C LYS A 304 10.62 -29.01 4.56
N GLY A 305 10.63 -29.69 5.71
CA GLY A 305 10.48 -29.05 7.01
C GLY A 305 9.48 -29.75 7.93
N ALA A 306 9.38 -29.24 9.16
CA ALA A 306 8.56 -29.86 10.20
C ALA A 306 7.09 -29.98 9.75
N GLY A 307 6.56 -31.22 9.83
CA GLY A 307 5.17 -31.51 9.53
C GLY A 307 4.82 -31.72 8.06
N VAL A 308 5.78 -31.60 7.11
CA VAL A 308 5.47 -31.71 5.68
C VAL A 308 5.05 -33.12 5.32
N LYS A 309 5.80 -34.14 5.73
CA LYS A 309 5.45 -35.54 5.45
C LYS A 309 4.10 -35.89 6.08
N GLU A 310 3.92 -35.50 7.34
CA GLU A 310 2.68 -35.72 8.09
C GLU A 310 1.47 -35.10 7.40
N LEU A 311 1.61 -33.89 6.86
CA LEU A 311 0.51 -33.20 6.19
C LEU A 311 0.20 -33.75 4.79
N PHE A 312 1.23 -34.00 3.99
CA PHE A 312 1.05 -34.33 2.56
C PHE A 312 0.97 -35.82 2.24
N GLU A 313 1.33 -36.69 3.19
CA GLU A 313 1.35 -38.15 2.98
C GLU A 313 0.51 -38.92 4.01
N VAL A 314 0.28 -38.36 5.21
CA VAL A 314 -0.37 -39.09 6.32
C VAL A 314 -1.76 -38.54 6.63
N ASP A 315 -1.96 -37.22 6.62
CA ASP A 315 -3.25 -36.59 6.94
C ASP A 315 -4.34 -36.98 5.91
N PRO A 316 -5.38 -37.75 6.31
CA PRO A 316 -6.38 -38.25 5.39
C PRO A 316 -7.28 -37.14 4.84
N ASN A 317 -7.56 -36.10 5.64
CA ASN A 317 -8.40 -34.99 5.25
C ASN A 317 -7.68 -34.11 4.22
N PHE A 318 -6.43 -33.77 4.49
CA PHE A 318 -5.63 -32.91 3.62
C PHE A 318 -5.27 -33.61 2.30
N THR A 319 -4.90 -34.89 2.35
CA THR A 319 -4.65 -35.68 1.13
C THR A 319 -5.92 -35.84 0.30
N ARG A 320 -7.08 -36.11 0.91
CA ARG A 320 -8.37 -36.15 0.21
C ARG A 320 -8.73 -34.80 -0.42
N ALA A 321 -8.48 -33.69 0.28
CA ALA A 321 -8.68 -32.34 -0.24
C ALA A 321 -7.87 -32.08 -1.52
N ILE A 322 -6.60 -32.50 -1.57
CA ILE A 322 -5.77 -32.40 -2.78
C ILE A 322 -6.34 -33.25 -3.92
N HIS A 323 -6.80 -34.47 -3.66
CA HIS A 323 -7.39 -35.33 -4.69
C HIS A 323 -8.66 -34.72 -5.27
N LEU A 324 -9.57 -34.22 -4.43
CA LEU A 324 -10.78 -33.54 -4.88
C LEU A 324 -10.46 -32.27 -5.67
N ALA A 325 -9.44 -31.51 -5.26
CA ALA A 325 -8.99 -30.34 -6.00
C ALA A 325 -8.46 -30.70 -7.40
N LYS A 326 -7.70 -31.79 -7.54
CA LYS A 326 -7.23 -32.28 -8.85
C LYS A 326 -8.38 -32.74 -9.75
N ASP A 327 -9.34 -33.48 -9.19
CA ASP A 327 -10.55 -33.90 -9.91
C ASP A 327 -11.35 -32.69 -10.40
N ALA A 328 -11.61 -31.73 -9.52
CA ALA A 328 -12.30 -30.49 -9.87
C ALA A 328 -11.56 -29.69 -10.95
N GLN A 329 -10.22 -29.56 -10.85
CA GLN A 329 -9.41 -28.90 -11.86
C GLN A 329 -9.50 -29.61 -13.23
N SER A 330 -9.50 -30.95 -13.25
CA SER A 330 -9.62 -31.72 -14.50
C SER A 330 -10.97 -31.51 -15.20
N LYS A 331 -12.01 -31.15 -14.44
CA LYS A 331 -13.34 -30.78 -14.93
C LYS A 331 -13.46 -29.29 -15.29
N GLY A 332 -12.36 -28.54 -15.21
CA GLY A 332 -12.33 -27.10 -15.49
C GLY A 332 -12.99 -26.24 -14.41
N ILE A 333 -13.27 -26.80 -13.24
CA ILE A 333 -13.91 -26.09 -12.13
C ILE A 333 -12.89 -25.16 -11.48
N GLU A 334 -13.30 -23.91 -11.30
CA GLU A 334 -12.50 -22.87 -10.68
C GLU A 334 -13.39 -21.95 -9.84
N HIS A 335 -12.79 -20.98 -9.14
CA HIS A 335 -13.52 -20.06 -8.30
C HIS A 335 -14.59 -19.25 -9.06
N SER A 336 -15.83 -19.23 -8.54
CA SER A 336 -16.97 -18.45 -9.07
C SER A 336 -16.71 -16.95 -9.30
N LYS A 337 -15.72 -16.36 -8.63
CA LYS A 337 -15.31 -14.96 -8.85
C LYS A 337 -14.87 -14.72 -10.29
N ILE A 338 -14.28 -15.69 -10.96
CA ILE A 338 -13.78 -15.56 -12.34
C ILE A 338 -14.93 -15.29 -13.31
N LEU A 339 -16.03 -16.04 -13.20
CA LEU A 339 -17.22 -15.79 -14.03
C LEU A 339 -17.82 -14.41 -13.70
N LYS A 340 -17.89 -14.06 -12.41
CA LYS A 340 -18.41 -12.75 -12.00
C LYS A 340 -17.53 -11.59 -12.50
N LEU A 341 -16.21 -11.76 -12.56
CA LEU A 341 -15.29 -10.77 -13.14
C LEU A 341 -15.67 -10.42 -14.57
N LYS A 342 -15.99 -11.41 -15.41
CA LYS A 342 -16.41 -11.18 -16.79
C LYS A 342 -17.62 -10.26 -16.85
N GLU A 343 -18.68 -10.59 -16.12
CA GLU A 343 -19.90 -9.78 -16.05
C GLU A 343 -19.62 -8.35 -15.58
N ILE A 344 -18.77 -8.19 -14.57
CA ILE A 344 -18.39 -6.89 -14.01
C ILE A 344 -17.64 -6.04 -15.04
N ILE A 345 -16.66 -6.64 -15.73
CA ILE A 345 -15.83 -5.96 -16.74
C ILE A 345 -16.67 -5.53 -17.94
N GLU A 346 -17.61 -6.37 -18.37
CA GLU A 346 -18.52 -6.07 -19.49
C GLU A 346 -19.54 -4.99 -19.14
N SER A 347 -19.92 -4.86 -17.85
CA SER A 347 -20.90 -3.87 -17.38
C SER A 347 -20.45 -2.41 -17.48
N VAL A 348 -19.15 -2.14 -17.58
CA VAL A 348 -18.59 -0.78 -17.68
C VAL A 348 -17.67 -0.70 -18.90
N PRO A 349 -17.95 0.16 -19.89
CA PRO A 349 -17.04 0.34 -21.02
C PRO A 349 -15.72 1.00 -20.55
N GLY A 350 -14.65 0.75 -21.29
CA GLY A 350 -13.32 1.31 -21.00
C GLY A 350 -12.41 0.35 -20.24
N LYS A 351 -11.42 0.92 -19.54
CA LYS A 351 -10.31 0.16 -18.96
C LYS A 351 -10.61 -0.27 -17.53
N ALA A 352 -10.19 -1.48 -17.17
CA ALA A 352 -10.34 -2.04 -15.83
C ALA A 352 -8.99 -2.41 -15.20
N LEU A 353 -8.84 -2.13 -13.91
CA LEU A 353 -7.69 -2.51 -13.09
C LEU A 353 -8.12 -3.52 -12.03
N ILE A 354 -7.62 -4.75 -12.12
CA ILE A 354 -7.92 -5.83 -11.18
C ILE A 354 -6.77 -5.98 -10.20
N PHE A 355 -7.05 -5.87 -8.91
CA PHE A 355 -6.09 -6.13 -7.86
C PHE A 355 -6.27 -7.52 -7.26
N THR A 356 -5.15 -8.25 -7.15
CA THR A 356 -5.10 -9.49 -6.35
C THR A 356 -3.82 -9.63 -5.54
N SER A 357 -3.86 -10.30 -4.39
CA SER A 357 -2.70 -10.42 -3.50
C SER A 357 -1.63 -11.43 -3.95
N TYR A 358 -1.98 -12.43 -4.77
CA TYR A 358 -1.10 -13.56 -5.09
C TYR A 358 -0.82 -13.65 -6.58
N ARG A 359 0.41 -14.03 -6.94
CA ARG A 359 0.86 -14.14 -8.34
C ARG A 359 0.20 -15.29 -9.08
N ASP A 360 0.03 -16.43 -8.43
CA ASP A 360 -0.67 -17.56 -9.06
C ASP A 360 -2.07 -17.15 -9.49
N SER A 361 -2.74 -16.33 -8.67
CA SER A 361 -4.06 -15.78 -8.96
C SER A 361 -4.02 -14.81 -10.13
N VAL A 362 -2.97 -14.00 -10.26
CA VAL A 362 -2.79 -13.13 -11.44
C VAL A 362 -2.74 -13.96 -12.72
N ASP A 363 -1.95 -15.04 -12.74
CA ASP A 363 -1.84 -15.90 -13.91
C ASP A 363 -3.18 -16.58 -14.23
N VAL A 364 -3.88 -17.09 -13.21
CA VAL A 364 -5.19 -17.74 -13.37
C VAL A 364 -6.22 -16.75 -13.91
N ILE A 365 -6.32 -15.55 -13.34
CA ILE A 365 -7.24 -14.50 -13.80
C ILE A 365 -6.91 -14.10 -15.24
N PHE A 366 -5.64 -13.85 -15.54
CA PHE A 366 -5.20 -13.47 -16.89
C PHE A 366 -5.56 -14.53 -17.93
N ASN A 367 -5.23 -15.80 -17.67
CA ASN A 367 -5.53 -16.90 -18.60
C ASN A 367 -7.04 -17.04 -18.80
N LYS A 368 -7.82 -17.04 -17.72
CA LYS A 368 -9.29 -17.19 -17.79
C LYS A 368 -9.97 -16.02 -18.52
N LEU A 369 -9.52 -14.79 -18.28
CA LEU A 369 -10.05 -13.63 -19.01
C LEU A 369 -9.70 -13.70 -20.50
N THR A 370 -8.47 -14.10 -20.84
CA THR A 370 -8.03 -14.26 -22.23
C THR A 370 -8.81 -15.37 -22.94
N GLU A 371 -9.02 -16.52 -22.28
CA GLU A 371 -9.87 -17.62 -22.76
C GLU A 371 -11.32 -17.16 -23.02
N MET A 372 -11.81 -16.19 -22.24
CA MET A 372 -13.13 -15.58 -22.42
C MET A 372 -13.17 -14.45 -23.45
N GLY A 373 -12.07 -14.18 -24.16
CA GLY A 373 -11.97 -13.14 -25.19
C GLY A 373 -11.73 -11.72 -24.67
N ILE A 374 -11.37 -11.56 -23.38
CA ILE A 374 -11.07 -10.25 -22.78
C ILE A 374 -9.57 -9.99 -22.88
N SER A 375 -9.19 -8.91 -23.59
CA SER A 375 -7.79 -8.50 -23.68
C SER A 375 -7.26 -8.03 -22.32
N ALA A 376 -6.26 -8.74 -21.80
CA ALA A 376 -5.68 -8.50 -20.49
C ALA A 376 -4.15 -8.43 -20.56
N ALA A 377 -3.53 -7.84 -19.54
CA ALA A 377 -2.10 -7.96 -19.28
C ALA A 377 -1.83 -8.07 -17.78
N ILE A 378 -0.61 -8.49 -17.44
CA ILE A 378 -0.17 -8.74 -16.07
C ILE A 378 0.81 -7.65 -15.60
N LEU A 379 0.63 -7.19 -14.36
CA LEU A 379 1.57 -6.30 -13.67
C LEU A 379 1.97 -6.85 -12.29
N ILE A 380 3.14 -7.50 -12.23
CA ILE A 380 3.72 -8.08 -11.01
C ILE A 380 5.12 -7.54 -10.71
N GLY A 381 5.53 -7.61 -9.44
CA GLY A 381 6.83 -7.12 -8.97
C GLY A 381 8.04 -7.95 -9.40
N LYS A 382 9.23 -7.36 -9.27
CA LYS A 382 10.51 -7.92 -9.74
C LYS A 382 10.96 -9.20 -9.02
N SER A 383 10.54 -9.45 -7.78
CA SER A 383 11.07 -10.56 -6.97
C SER A 383 10.82 -11.93 -7.61
N GLY A 384 11.76 -12.88 -7.54
CA GLY A 384 11.60 -14.26 -8.06
C GLY A 384 11.66 -14.39 -9.60
N ASP A 385 11.75 -15.61 -10.09
CA ASP A 385 12.03 -15.91 -11.51
C ASP A 385 10.94 -15.43 -12.47
N THR A 386 9.70 -15.33 -12.00
CA THR A 386 8.54 -14.85 -12.78
C THR A 386 8.31 -13.34 -12.66
N GLY A 387 9.14 -12.60 -11.92
CA GLY A 387 8.97 -11.17 -11.71
C GLY A 387 9.22 -10.33 -12.97
N LEU A 388 8.44 -9.26 -13.16
CA LEU A 388 8.68 -8.33 -14.26
C LEU A 388 9.83 -7.37 -13.92
N LYS A 389 10.79 -7.23 -14.84
CA LYS A 389 11.81 -6.17 -14.77
C LYS A 389 11.13 -4.80 -14.86
N GLN A 390 11.73 -3.79 -14.21
CA GLN A 390 11.18 -2.43 -14.16
C GLN A 390 10.86 -1.84 -15.54
N LYS A 391 11.76 -2.03 -16.52
CA LYS A 391 11.55 -1.57 -17.90
C LYS A 391 10.29 -2.17 -18.52
N LYS A 392 10.07 -3.48 -18.32
CA LYS A 392 8.89 -4.20 -18.81
C LYS A 392 7.62 -3.77 -18.08
N GLN A 393 7.69 -3.44 -16.78
CA GLN A 393 6.54 -2.88 -16.05
C GLN A 393 6.11 -1.53 -16.62
N ILE A 394 7.08 -0.63 -16.89
CA ILE A 394 6.81 0.67 -17.49
C ILE A 394 6.20 0.49 -18.90
N GLU A 395 6.77 -0.39 -19.70
CA GLU A 395 6.26 -0.75 -21.03
C GLU A 395 4.82 -1.30 -20.96
N THR A 396 4.53 -2.24 -20.06
CA THR A 396 3.17 -2.75 -19.86
C THR A 396 2.21 -1.63 -19.48
N VAL A 397 2.59 -0.74 -18.55
CA VAL A 397 1.73 0.40 -18.18
C VAL A 397 1.52 1.36 -19.35
N GLN A 398 2.54 1.58 -20.18
CA GLN A 398 2.41 2.40 -21.38
C GLN A 398 1.47 1.75 -22.40
N ASN A 399 1.64 0.46 -22.69
CA ASN A 399 0.74 -0.31 -23.55
C ASN A 399 -0.71 -0.29 -23.05
N PHE A 400 -0.91 -0.32 -21.73
CA PHE A 400 -2.23 -0.16 -21.12
C PHE A 400 -2.81 1.24 -21.36
N ARG A 401 -2.00 2.29 -21.22
CA ARG A 401 -2.39 3.69 -21.50
C ARG A 401 -2.76 3.87 -22.96
N ASP A 402 -2.04 3.23 -23.87
CA ASP A 402 -2.26 3.32 -25.31
C ASP A 402 -3.47 2.47 -25.76
N GLY A 403 -4.07 1.71 -24.85
CA GLY A 403 -5.30 0.96 -25.12
C GLY A 403 -5.09 -0.39 -25.79
N LEU A 404 -3.86 -0.92 -25.79
CA LEU A 404 -3.55 -2.24 -26.37
C LEU A 404 -4.28 -3.38 -25.66
N PHE A 405 -4.67 -3.20 -24.41
CA PHE A 405 -5.52 -4.15 -23.68
C PHE A 405 -6.48 -3.43 -22.75
N ARG A 406 -7.64 -4.04 -22.53
CA ARG A 406 -8.74 -3.50 -21.72
C ARG A 406 -8.49 -3.67 -20.23
N VAL A 407 -7.84 -4.76 -19.83
CA VAL A 407 -7.71 -5.15 -18.42
C VAL A 407 -6.25 -5.23 -18.01
N LEU A 408 -5.92 -4.65 -16.85
CA LEU A 408 -4.64 -4.83 -16.19
C LEU A 408 -4.83 -5.60 -14.88
N VAL A 409 -4.23 -6.78 -14.77
CA VAL A 409 -4.26 -7.62 -13.56
C VAL A 409 -2.99 -7.41 -12.78
N ALA A 410 -3.10 -6.82 -11.58
CA ALA A 410 -1.97 -6.35 -10.80
C ALA A 410 -1.95 -6.92 -9.37
N THR A 411 -0.73 -7.08 -8.84
CA THR A 411 -0.53 -7.25 -7.39
C THR A 411 -0.36 -5.88 -6.70
N ARG A 412 0.30 -5.84 -5.53
CA ARG A 412 0.67 -4.59 -4.84
C ARG A 412 1.42 -3.58 -5.72
N VAL A 413 2.06 -4.04 -6.78
CA VAL A 413 2.76 -3.16 -7.74
C VAL A 413 1.82 -2.19 -8.46
N GLY A 414 0.54 -2.54 -8.64
CA GLY A 414 -0.43 -1.60 -9.19
C GLY A 414 -0.84 -0.48 -8.22
N GLU A 415 -0.49 -0.61 -6.93
CA GLU A 415 -0.76 0.41 -5.91
C GLU A 415 0.36 1.46 -5.88
N GLU A 416 1.60 1.00 -6.07
CA GLU A 416 2.82 1.73 -5.77
C GLU A 416 3.54 2.20 -7.04
N GLY A 417 3.71 3.52 -7.15
CA GLY A 417 4.74 4.15 -7.97
C GLY A 417 4.66 4.04 -9.47
N LEU A 418 3.84 3.16 -10.04
CA LEU A 418 3.56 3.19 -11.46
C LEU A 418 2.38 4.13 -11.70
N ASP A 419 2.58 5.08 -12.61
CA ASP A 419 1.53 6.00 -13.03
C ASP A 419 0.56 5.25 -13.96
N ILE A 420 -0.27 4.40 -13.38
CA ILE A 420 -1.37 3.78 -14.12
C ILE A 420 -2.37 4.92 -14.38
N SER A 421 -2.63 5.19 -15.66
CA SER A 421 -3.66 6.16 -16.06
C SER A 421 -4.96 5.84 -15.35
N GLU A 422 -5.76 6.87 -15.09
CA GLU A 422 -7.09 6.69 -14.55
C GLU A 422 -7.87 5.64 -15.35
N VAL A 423 -8.50 4.71 -14.62
CA VAL A 423 -9.33 3.64 -15.17
C VAL A 423 -10.79 3.90 -14.84
N ASN A 424 -11.69 3.39 -15.68
CA ASN A 424 -13.14 3.49 -15.47
C ASN A 424 -13.59 2.57 -14.33
N GLN A 425 -12.88 1.45 -14.12
CA GLN A 425 -13.23 0.46 -13.13
C GLN A 425 -12.02 -0.09 -12.38
N VAL A 426 -12.12 -0.16 -11.06
CA VAL A 426 -11.16 -0.87 -10.20
C VAL A 426 -11.87 -2.05 -9.55
N ILE A 427 -11.28 -3.24 -9.63
CA ILE A 427 -11.86 -4.47 -9.08
C ILE A 427 -10.90 -5.09 -8.07
N PHE A 428 -11.37 -5.33 -6.86
CA PHE A 428 -10.65 -6.05 -5.81
C PHE A 428 -11.10 -7.52 -5.87
N TYR A 429 -10.23 -8.38 -6.39
CA TYR A 429 -10.52 -9.80 -6.52
C TYR A 429 -10.52 -10.52 -5.16
N ASP A 430 -9.56 -10.16 -4.32
CA ASP A 430 -9.47 -10.58 -2.92
C ASP A 430 -9.28 -9.36 -2.01
N ASN A 431 -9.72 -9.52 -0.78
CA ASN A 431 -9.71 -8.44 0.18
C ASN A 431 -8.40 -8.38 0.96
N VAL A 432 -7.87 -7.17 1.12
CA VAL A 432 -6.76 -6.90 2.04
C VAL A 432 -7.25 -5.91 3.09
N PRO A 433 -7.18 -6.23 4.39
CA PRO A 433 -7.66 -5.36 5.46
C PRO A 433 -6.68 -4.19 5.72
N SER A 434 -6.52 -3.31 4.73
CA SER A 434 -5.66 -2.13 4.76
C SER A 434 -6.41 -0.93 4.20
N SER A 435 -6.68 0.06 5.06
CA SER A 435 -7.28 1.34 4.66
C SER A 435 -6.42 2.08 3.66
N ILE A 436 -5.10 2.08 3.88
CA ILE A 436 -4.11 2.72 2.99
C ILE A 436 -4.23 2.17 1.57
N ARG A 437 -4.16 0.86 1.41
CA ARG A 437 -4.29 0.23 0.09
C ARG A 437 -5.64 0.51 -0.54
N PHE A 438 -6.71 0.42 0.24
CA PHE A 438 -8.05 0.67 -0.27
C PHE A 438 -8.16 2.09 -0.85
N VAL A 439 -7.72 3.11 -0.10
CA VAL A 439 -7.74 4.51 -0.55
C VAL A 439 -6.84 4.72 -1.77
N GLN A 440 -5.63 4.17 -1.78
CA GLN A 440 -4.69 4.28 -2.90
C GLN A 440 -5.23 3.63 -4.19
N ARG A 441 -5.83 2.45 -4.08
CA ARG A 441 -6.45 1.72 -5.20
C ARG A 441 -7.71 2.43 -5.69
N ARG A 442 -8.58 2.90 -4.78
CA ARG A 442 -9.76 3.69 -5.12
C ARG A 442 -9.38 4.93 -5.91
N GLY A 443 -8.33 5.63 -5.50
CA GLY A 443 -7.83 6.81 -6.21
C GLY A 443 -7.29 6.54 -7.62
N ARG A 444 -7.35 5.31 -8.16
CA ARG A 444 -7.05 4.99 -9.57
C ARG A 444 -8.25 5.15 -10.51
N THR A 445 -9.43 5.46 -9.97
CA THR A 445 -10.66 5.75 -10.72
C THR A 445 -11.34 7.01 -10.14
N GLY A 446 -12.32 7.58 -10.85
CA GLY A 446 -13.20 8.62 -10.29
C GLY A 446 -12.62 10.05 -10.26
N ARG A 447 -11.70 10.41 -11.16
CA ARG A 447 -11.11 11.77 -11.24
C ARG A 447 -11.62 12.59 -12.43
N LYS A 448 -11.73 12.00 -13.61
CA LYS A 448 -12.23 12.61 -14.86
C LYS A 448 -13.65 12.17 -15.17
N ASP A 449 -13.92 10.88 -15.00
CA ASP A 449 -15.23 10.27 -15.26
C ASP A 449 -15.75 9.58 -14.00
N THR A 450 -17.03 9.21 -14.01
CA THR A 450 -17.62 8.40 -12.94
C THR A 450 -16.89 7.06 -12.83
N GLY A 451 -16.29 6.83 -11.66
CA GLY A 451 -15.50 5.64 -11.39
C GLY A 451 -16.34 4.53 -10.76
N LYS A 452 -16.14 3.29 -11.18
CA LYS A 452 -16.75 2.12 -10.51
C LYS A 452 -15.71 1.34 -9.72
N LEU A 453 -15.89 1.26 -8.40
CA LEU A 453 -15.11 0.41 -7.53
C LEU A 453 -15.92 -0.85 -7.20
N VAL A 454 -15.37 -2.02 -7.49
CA VAL A 454 -16.01 -3.30 -7.18
C VAL A 454 -15.14 -4.12 -6.24
N VAL A 455 -15.77 -4.69 -5.21
CA VAL A 455 -15.10 -5.58 -4.27
C VAL A 455 -15.81 -6.93 -4.25
N LEU A 456 -15.09 -7.98 -4.67
CA LEU A 456 -15.60 -9.34 -4.64
C LEU A 456 -15.44 -9.95 -3.24
N ILE A 457 -16.48 -10.64 -2.78
CA ILE A 457 -16.51 -11.33 -1.49
C ILE A 457 -17.01 -12.76 -1.71
N ALA A 458 -16.19 -13.76 -1.43
CA ALA A 458 -16.69 -15.14 -1.32
C ALA A 458 -17.39 -15.34 0.03
N LYS A 459 -18.66 -15.77 0.03
CA LYS A 459 -19.42 -15.98 1.26
C LYS A 459 -18.89 -17.14 2.09
N ASN A 460 -18.96 -17.03 3.42
CA ASN A 460 -18.48 -18.02 4.38
C ASN A 460 -16.97 -18.31 4.24
N THR A 461 -16.18 -17.27 3.94
CA THR A 461 -14.73 -17.36 3.74
C THR A 461 -13.96 -16.26 4.46
N ILE A 462 -12.63 -16.31 4.36
CA ILE A 462 -11.73 -15.24 4.78
C ILE A 462 -12.08 -13.86 4.20
N ASP A 463 -12.71 -13.78 3.02
CA ASP A 463 -13.09 -12.50 2.42
C ASP A 463 -14.10 -11.73 3.28
N GLU A 464 -15.11 -12.39 3.85
CA GLU A 464 -16.09 -11.73 4.73
C GLU A 464 -15.41 -11.22 6.00
N THR A 465 -14.48 -12.01 6.55
CA THR A 465 -13.69 -11.59 7.70
C THR A 465 -12.88 -10.34 7.37
N TYR A 466 -12.21 -10.32 6.21
CA TYR A 466 -11.43 -9.18 5.74
C TYR A 466 -12.28 -7.98 5.35
N TYR A 467 -13.50 -8.18 4.86
CA TYR A 467 -14.48 -7.12 4.64
C TYR A 467 -14.81 -6.39 5.94
N TRP A 468 -15.21 -7.11 6.99
CA TRP A 468 -15.55 -6.51 8.28
C TRP A 468 -14.36 -5.85 8.98
N ILE A 469 -13.16 -6.44 8.87
CA ILE A 469 -11.93 -5.79 9.36
C ILE A 469 -11.63 -4.53 8.55
N GLY A 470 -11.71 -4.60 7.22
CA GLY A 470 -11.46 -3.49 6.30
C GLY A 470 -12.40 -2.31 6.56
N LYS A 471 -13.71 -2.57 6.70
CA LYS A 471 -14.71 -1.55 7.01
C LYS A 471 -14.39 -0.83 8.34
N ARG A 472 -14.07 -1.58 9.39
CA ARG A 472 -13.65 -1.00 10.68
C ARG A 472 -12.39 -0.15 10.55
N LYS A 473 -11.38 -0.62 9.83
CA LYS A 473 -10.14 0.13 9.60
C LYS A 473 -10.34 1.39 8.76
N MET A 474 -11.23 1.36 7.78
CA MET A 474 -11.60 2.53 6.98
C MET A 474 -12.28 3.60 7.83
N THR A 475 -13.25 3.21 8.67
CA THR A 475 -13.89 4.15 9.62
C THR A 475 -12.89 4.73 10.62
N ALA A 476 -11.99 3.89 11.15
CA ALA A 476 -10.93 4.34 12.05
C ALA A 476 -9.97 5.34 11.38
N ALA A 477 -9.58 5.09 10.13
CA ALA A 477 -8.71 5.96 9.35
C ALA A 477 -9.37 7.30 9.00
N LYS A 478 -10.66 7.32 8.60
CA LYS A 478 -11.40 8.56 8.27
C LYS A 478 -11.50 9.52 9.46
N SER A 479 -11.55 8.98 10.68
CA SER A 479 -11.56 9.79 11.91
C SER A 479 -10.16 10.07 12.49
N MET A 480 -9.09 9.60 11.84
CA MET A 480 -7.76 9.64 12.44
C MET A 480 -7.16 11.03 12.43
N GLY A 481 -7.33 11.84 11.38
CA GLY A 481 -6.78 13.19 11.34
C GLY A 481 -7.36 14.07 12.44
N GLU A 482 -8.68 14.07 12.62
CA GLU A 482 -9.33 14.78 13.74
C GLU A 482 -8.81 14.34 15.12
N LYS A 483 -8.61 13.03 15.33
CA LYS A 483 -8.04 12.50 16.57
C LYS A 483 -6.61 12.97 16.77
N MET A 484 -5.81 13.00 15.72
CA MET A 484 -4.42 13.43 15.75
C MET A 484 -4.31 14.94 16.01
N THR A 485 -5.15 15.76 15.40
CA THR A 485 -5.21 17.20 15.69
C THR A 485 -5.50 17.47 17.16
N LYS A 486 -6.45 16.74 17.78
CA LYS A 486 -6.73 16.85 19.22
C LYS A 486 -5.55 16.42 20.10
N VAL A 487 -4.80 15.39 19.68
CA VAL A 487 -3.59 14.93 20.40
C VAL A 487 -2.52 16.03 20.36
N LEU A 488 -2.32 16.66 19.20
CA LEU A 488 -1.34 17.74 19.01
C LEU A 488 -1.68 18.97 19.87
N GLN A 489 -2.94 19.40 19.86
CA GLN A 489 -3.41 20.51 20.71
C GLN A 489 -3.18 20.24 22.19
N LYS A 490 -3.56 19.05 22.67
CA LYS A 490 -3.35 18.67 24.08
C LYS A 490 -1.87 18.70 24.48
N ASN A 491 -0.97 18.29 23.59
CA ASN A 491 0.47 18.31 23.87
C ASN A 491 1.01 19.74 23.96
N GLN A 492 0.54 20.66 23.10
CA GLN A 492 0.89 22.08 23.17
C GLN A 492 0.42 22.72 24.48
N ASP A 493 -0.81 22.42 24.93
CA ASP A 493 -1.34 22.92 26.19
C ASP A 493 -0.50 22.46 27.40
N ILE A 494 -0.03 21.20 27.37
CA ILE A 494 0.83 20.64 28.43
C ILE A 494 2.22 21.30 28.42
N GLU A 495 2.81 21.56 27.25
CA GLU A 495 4.09 22.29 27.16
C GLU A 495 3.97 23.71 27.68
N LEU A 496 2.90 24.42 27.32
CA LEU A 496 2.60 25.77 27.81
C LEU A 496 2.43 25.80 29.34
N GLN A 497 1.78 24.80 29.93
CA GLN A 497 1.63 24.68 31.38
C GLN A 497 2.96 24.39 32.09
N LYS A 498 3.85 23.57 31.51
CA LYS A 498 5.19 23.33 32.05
C LYS A 498 6.04 24.59 32.04
N THR A 499 6.08 25.32 30.93
CA THR A 499 6.80 26.60 30.84
C THR A 499 6.23 27.66 31.77
N GLY A 500 4.92 27.63 32.05
CA GLY A 500 4.28 28.52 33.00
C GLY A 500 4.68 28.24 34.45
N LEU A 501 4.80 26.97 34.85
CA LEU A 501 5.27 26.57 36.19
C LEU A 501 6.77 26.82 36.38
N ASP A 502 7.58 26.59 35.34
CA ASP A 502 9.02 26.87 35.35
C ASP A 502 9.33 28.38 35.40
N ALA A 503 8.35 29.24 35.09
CA ALA A 503 8.47 30.69 35.27
C ALA A 503 8.20 31.17 36.71
N PHE A 504 7.74 30.27 37.60
CA PHE A 504 7.52 30.53 39.03
C PHE A 504 8.58 29.90 39.94
N LEU A 505 9.52 29.14 39.38
CA LEU A 505 10.72 28.60 40.06
C LEU A 505 11.96 29.36 39.60
#